data_AF-A0A524II86-F1
#
_entry.id   AF-A0A524II86-F1
#
_cell.length_a   1.000
_cell.length_b   1.000
_cell.length_c   1.000
_cell.angle_alpha   90.00
_cell.angle_beta   90.00
_cell.angle_gamma   90.00
#
_symmetry.space_group_name_H-M   'P 1'
#
loop_
_entity.id
_entity.type
_entity.pdbx_description
1 polymer ?
#
loop_
_entity_poly.entity_id
_entity_poly.type
_entity_poly.pdbx_seq_one_letter_code
_entity_poly.pdbx_strand_id
1 'polypeptide(L)'
;MAFCKSASRVWNQFFFTGFSGESLGLLRMYIGIGLLFFHPYQFATVLTLNPIGAMYYFVEPIWYFKLLGIQYHIPALSFVMYAILMGATVSMIAGKNTRTSIVVIILCIFYLKGVRDRFSGDVHHRYIIPMQILFLFLLSKCGEVHSRDATQRHIHEGVQEWEASWPIKMMQLYVALFYFWSVIAKVRISGWVWFAGEGRIQEVLIHRSVRGGFNEQGEVLTNGLSFELAQQPELIQLFGILVLAFELGFPLVLFIKSVKFRLAFIMGVTSFHIATFVLMDVNFLLIPFAYLIFFDLVPIHAWLKARGSQIFGRRPSIAS
;
A
#
# COMPACT_ATOMS: atom_id res chain seq x y z
N MET A 1 35.77 -14.40 15.22
CA MET A 1 34.74 -15.48 15.37
C MET A 1 33.55 -15.09 16.26
N ALA A 2 33.73 -14.42 17.40
CA ALA A 2 32.64 -14.03 18.31
C ALA A 2 31.64 -13.02 17.69
N PHE A 3 32.12 -12.03 16.93
CA PHE A 3 31.28 -11.03 16.24
C PHE A 3 30.29 -11.68 15.25
N CYS A 4 30.75 -12.64 14.44
CA CYS A 4 29.89 -13.36 13.49
C CYS A 4 28.77 -14.16 14.19
N LYS A 5 29.05 -14.75 15.36
CA LYS A 5 28.03 -15.45 16.16
C LYS A 5 26.98 -14.50 16.72
N SER A 6 27.38 -13.27 17.10
CA SER A 6 26.46 -12.23 17.58
C SER A 6 25.55 -11.70 16.46
N ALA A 7 26.13 -11.35 15.31
CA ALA A 7 25.39 -10.86 14.16
C ALA A 7 24.36 -11.88 13.64
N SER A 8 24.75 -13.16 13.52
CA SER A 8 23.83 -14.24 13.11
C SER A 8 22.67 -14.40 14.10
N ARG A 9 22.93 -14.31 15.41
CA ARG A 9 21.88 -14.40 16.43
C ARG A 9 20.88 -13.25 16.30
N VAL A 10 21.35 -12.02 16.16
CA VAL A 10 20.49 -10.83 16.00
C VAL A 10 19.68 -10.91 14.71
N TRP A 11 20.31 -11.32 13.61
CA TRP A 11 19.64 -11.55 12.33
C TRP A 11 18.51 -12.57 12.47
N ASN A 12 18.80 -13.73 13.05
CA ASN A 12 17.83 -14.80 13.22
C ASN A 12 16.69 -14.38 14.13
N GLN A 13 17.00 -13.69 15.22
CA GLN A 13 16.00 -13.15 16.14
C GLN A 13 15.08 -12.14 15.45
N PHE A 14 15.62 -11.26 14.60
CA PHE A 14 14.81 -10.26 13.91
C PHE A 14 13.85 -10.88 12.88
N PHE A 15 14.35 -11.74 12.00
CA PHE A 15 13.56 -12.26 10.88
C PHE A 15 12.68 -13.45 11.23
N PHE A 16 13.09 -14.32 12.15
CA PHE A 16 12.45 -15.63 12.31
C PHE A 16 11.65 -15.77 13.62
N THR A 17 11.41 -14.67 14.34
CA THR A 17 10.60 -14.69 15.58
C THR A 17 9.61 -13.52 15.65
N GLY A 18 8.57 -13.70 16.47
CA GLY A 18 7.66 -12.65 16.91
C GLY A 18 6.29 -12.61 16.22
N PHE A 19 6.02 -13.50 15.28
CA PHE A 19 4.71 -13.61 14.62
C PHE A 19 4.26 -15.05 14.44
N SER A 20 2.97 -15.30 14.68
CA SER A 20 2.36 -16.62 14.50
C SER A 20 1.82 -16.80 13.07
N GLY A 21 1.54 -18.05 12.68
CA GLY A 21 0.81 -18.35 11.45
C GLY A 21 -0.54 -17.63 11.36
N GLU A 22 -1.21 -17.42 12.50
CA GLU A 22 -2.46 -16.67 12.59
C GLU A 22 -2.27 -15.20 12.17
N SER A 23 -1.22 -14.54 12.67
CA SER A 23 -0.87 -13.17 12.27
C SER A 23 -0.68 -13.06 10.76
N LEU A 24 0.01 -14.03 10.13
CA LEU A 24 0.22 -14.04 8.66
C LEU A 24 -1.09 -14.21 7.88
N GLY A 25 -1.95 -15.14 8.30
CA GLY A 25 -3.26 -15.37 7.67
C GLY A 25 -4.18 -14.15 7.78
N LEU A 26 -4.23 -13.52 8.95
CA LEU A 26 -4.98 -12.29 9.19
C LEU A 26 -4.44 -11.13 8.35
N LEU A 27 -3.12 -10.97 8.28
CA LEU A 27 -2.50 -9.91 7.50
C LEU A 27 -2.86 -10.01 6.02
N ARG A 28 -2.84 -11.23 5.44
CA ARG A 28 -3.35 -11.49 4.09
C ARG A 28 -4.79 -11.01 3.92
N MET A 29 -5.67 -11.35 4.87
CA MET A 29 -7.09 -10.97 4.81
C MET A 29 -7.26 -9.44 4.86
N TYR A 30 -6.67 -8.77 5.84
CA TYR A 30 -6.84 -7.32 6.03
C TYR A 30 -6.21 -6.49 4.91
N ILE A 31 -5.03 -6.89 4.42
CA ILE A 31 -4.43 -6.25 3.25
C ILE A 31 -5.27 -6.52 2.00
N GLY A 32 -5.81 -7.73 1.84
CA GLY A 32 -6.77 -8.04 0.78
C GLY A 32 -8.01 -7.16 0.83
N ILE A 33 -8.58 -6.93 2.02
CA ILE A 33 -9.70 -5.99 2.21
C ILE A 33 -9.29 -4.57 1.79
N GLY A 34 -8.12 -4.10 2.22
CA GLY A 34 -7.58 -2.82 1.76
C GLY A 34 -7.46 -2.73 0.23
N LEU A 35 -7.01 -3.82 -0.41
CA LEU A 35 -6.92 -3.92 -1.87
C LEU A 35 -8.29 -3.80 -2.55
N LEU A 36 -9.38 -4.34 -1.97
CA LEU A 36 -10.73 -4.17 -2.51
C LEU A 36 -11.18 -2.71 -2.56
N PHE A 37 -10.76 -1.87 -1.61
CA PHE A 37 -11.04 -0.43 -1.66
C PHE A 37 -10.08 0.33 -2.56
N PHE A 38 -8.82 -0.11 -2.61
CA PHE A 38 -7.77 0.54 -3.37
C PHE A 38 -7.91 0.36 -4.89
N HIS A 39 -8.27 -0.85 -5.35
CA HIS A 39 -8.38 -1.14 -6.79
C HIS A 39 -9.42 -0.27 -7.51
N PRO A 40 -10.66 -0.10 -7.00
CA PRO A 40 -11.64 0.79 -7.62
C PRO A 40 -11.10 2.20 -7.79
N TYR A 41 -10.52 2.77 -6.73
CA TYR A 41 -9.95 4.11 -6.79
C TYR A 41 -8.84 4.20 -7.85
N GLN A 42 -7.97 3.19 -7.89
CA GLN A 42 -6.80 3.23 -8.76
C GLN A 42 -7.07 3.04 -10.23
N PHE A 43 -8.15 2.36 -10.57
CA PHE A 43 -8.50 2.06 -11.96
C PHE A 43 -9.76 2.79 -12.41
N ALA A 44 -10.34 3.66 -11.58
CA ALA A 44 -11.54 4.45 -11.90
C ALA A 44 -11.44 5.13 -13.26
N THR A 45 -10.31 5.79 -13.57
CA THR A 45 -10.10 6.50 -14.84
C THR A 45 -10.04 5.59 -16.06
N VAL A 46 -9.61 4.34 -15.91
CA VAL A 46 -9.62 3.37 -17.01
C VAL A 46 -11.02 2.78 -17.19
N LEU A 47 -11.78 2.68 -16.09
CA LEU A 47 -13.15 2.16 -16.08
C LEU A 47 -14.20 3.19 -16.52
N THR A 48 -13.83 4.46 -16.75
CA THR A 48 -14.72 5.45 -17.39
C THR A 48 -14.69 5.36 -18.92
N LEU A 49 -13.78 4.59 -19.51
CA LEU A 49 -13.71 4.40 -20.95
C LEU A 49 -14.89 3.56 -21.47
N ASN A 50 -15.36 3.84 -22.69
CA ASN A 50 -16.39 3.02 -23.32
C ASN A 50 -15.83 1.62 -23.62
N PRO A 51 -16.39 0.52 -23.06
CA PRO A 51 -15.88 -0.84 -23.28
C PRO A 51 -15.95 -1.30 -24.75
N ILE A 52 -16.87 -0.74 -25.53
CA ILE A 52 -17.07 -1.02 -26.96
C ILE A 52 -16.49 0.14 -27.82
N GLY A 53 -15.69 1.00 -27.19
CA GLY A 53 -15.04 2.14 -27.84
C GLY A 53 -13.88 1.74 -28.76
N ALA A 54 -13.29 2.76 -29.38
CA ALA A 54 -12.12 2.58 -30.23
C ALA A 54 -10.93 1.99 -29.46
N MET A 55 -10.12 1.21 -30.17
CA MET A 55 -8.82 0.79 -29.66
C MET A 55 -7.82 1.94 -29.77
N TYR A 56 -6.97 2.10 -28.77
CA TYR A 56 -5.97 3.18 -28.75
C TYR A 56 -4.57 2.60 -28.92
N TYR A 57 -3.80 3.13 -29.87
CA TYR A 57 -2.38 2.80 -29.96
C TYR A 57 -1.61 3.54 -28.87
N PHE A 58 -0.75 2.83 -28.14
CA PHE A 58 0.15 3.45 -27.17
C PHE A 58 1.30 4.15 -27.90
N VAL A 59 1.28 5.48 -27.94
CA VAL A 59 2.36 6.29 -28.53
C VAL A 59 3.71 5.98 -27.85
N GLU A 60 3.69 5.86 -26.52
CA GLU A 60 4.87 5.48 -25.73
C GLU A 60 4.53 4.33 -24.77
N PRO A 61 4.62 3.06 -25.21
CA PRO A 61 4.20 1.93 -24.38
C PRO A 61 5.12 1.71 -23.17
N ILE A 62 4.56 1.11 -22.12
CA ILE A 62 5.26 0.40 -21.03
C ILE A 62 6.62 -0.16 -21.42
N TRP A 63 7.75 -0.02 -20.72
CA TRP A 63 8.93 -0.82 -21.11
C TRP A 63 8.60 -2.32 -21.18
N TYR A 64 7.76 -2.83 -20.27
CA TYR A 64 7.30 -4.22 -20.31
C TYR A 64 6.19 -4.47 -21.34
N PHE A 65 5.41 -3.45 -21.74
CA PHE A 65 4.49 -3.59 -22.89
C PHE A 65 5.26 -3.68 -24.21
N LYS A 66 6.33 -2.87 -24.36
CA LYS A 66 7.27 -2.97 -25.49
C LYS A 66 7.88 -4.36 -25.56
N LEU A 67 8.36 -4.88 -24.43
CA LEU A 67 8.93 -6.23 -24.35
C LEU A 67 7.93 -7.33 -24.74
N LEU A 68 6.66 -7.19 -24.32
CA LEU A 68 5.60 -8.17 -24.58
C LEU A 68 4.85 -7.95 -25.91
N GLY A 69 5.22 -6.94 -26.71
CA GLY A 69 4.53 -6.61 -27.96
C GLY A 69 3.10 -6.04 -27.77
N ILE A 70 2.77 -5.53 -26.59
CA ILE A 70 1.47 -4.91 -26.30
C ILE A 70 1.48 -3.47 -26.83
N GLN A 71 0.88 -3.26 -28.00
CA GLN A 71 0.88 -1.96 -28.69
C GLN A 71 -0.44 -1.21 -28.60
N TYR A 72 -1.54 -1.92 -28.31
CA TYR A 72 -2.89 -1.36 -28.33
C TYR A 72 -3.57 -1.55 -26.97
N HIS A 73 -4.32 -0.54 -26.56
CA HIS A 73 -5.32 -0.64 -25.51
C HIS A 73 -6.64 -1.15 -26.12
N ILE A 74 -7.18 -2.19 -25.50
CA ILE A 74 -8.52 -2.71 -25.79
C ILE A 74 -9.40 -2.39 -24.57
N PRO A 75 -10.37 -1.45 -24.68
CA PRO A 75 -11.18 -1.04 -23.55
C PRO A 75 -11.89 -2.19 -22.84
N ALA A 76 -12.57 -3.07 -23.58
CA ALA A 76 -13.23 -4.26 -23.02
C ALA A 76 -12.29 -5.12 -22.15
N LEU A 77 -11.02 -5.27 -22.55
CA LEU A 77 -10.05 -6.06 -21.82
C LEU A 77 -9.74 -5.43 -20.45
N SER A 78 -9.76 -4.11 -20.30
CA SER A 78 -9.60 -3.47 -18.99
C SER A 78 -10.73 -3.84 -18.03
N PHE A 79 -11.98 -3.90 -18.49
CA PHE A 79 -13.11 -4.32 -17.65
C PHE A 79 -13.02 -5.79 -17.26
N VAL A 80 -12.67 -6.66 -18.21
CA VAL A 80 -12.47 -8.10 -17.95
C VAL A 80 -11.34 -8.32 -16.94
N MET A 81 -10.19 -7.68 -17.15
CA MET A 81 -9.04 -7.80 -16.25
C MET A 81 -9.33 -7.22 -14.86
N TYR A 82 -10.14 -6.16 -14.79
CA TYR A 82 -10.59 -5.61 -13.51
C TYR A 82 -11.57 -6.55 -12.78
N ALA A 83 -12.52 -7.17 -13.49
CA ALA A 83 -13.42 -8.16 -12.90
C ALA A 83 -12.64 -9.38 -12.36
N ILE A 84 -11.66 -9.86 -13.14
CA ILE A 84 -10.75 -10.94 -12.73
C ILE A 84 -9.93 -10.52 -11.50
N LEU A 85 -9.37 -9.30 -11.49
CA LEU A 85 -8.65 -8.75 -10.36
C LEU A 85 -9.50 -8.77 -9.09
N MET A 86 -10.72 -8.23 -9.15
CA MET A 86 -11.61 -8.16 -7.99
C MET A 86 -12.01 -9.57 -7.51
N GLY A 87 -12.35 -10.47 -8.43
CA GLY A 87 -12.66 -11.87 -8.11
C GLY A 87 -11.48 -12.60 -7.47
N ALA A 88 -10.27 -12.41 -7.99
CA ALA A 88 -9.05 -12.99 -7.44
C ALA A 88 -8.71 -12.40 -6.06
N THR A 89 -8.92 -11.10 -5.84
CA THR A 89 -8.74 -10.47 -4.52
C THR A 89 -9.73 -11.03 -3.50
N VAL A 90 -11.00 -11.21 -3.86
CA VAL A 90 -11.99 -11.87 -2.98
C VAL A 90 -11.59 -13.32 -2.70
N SER A 91 -11.16 -14.07 -3.72
CA SER A 91 -10.69 -15.45 -3.56
C SER A 91 -9.46 -15.54 -2.65
N MET A 92 -8.52 -14.61 -2.81
CA MET A 92 -7.35 -14.48 -1.94
C MET A 92 -7.78 -14.21 -0.51
N ILE A 93 -8.71 -13.28 -0.24
CA ILE A 93 -9.21 -12.96 1.12
C ILE A 93 -9.89 -14.18 1.75
N ALA A 94 -10.72 -14.90 1.00
CA ALA A 94 -11.35 -16.13 1.46
C ALA A 94 -10.35 -17.29 1.64
N GLY A 95 -9.12 -17.14 1.14
CA GLY A 95 -8.10 -18.18 1.15
C GLY A 95 -8.51 -19.39 0.30
N LYS A 96 -9.09 -19.14 -0.88
CA LYS A 96 -9.39 -20.16 -1.88
C LYS A 96 -8.39 -20.03 -3.03
N ASN A 97 -7.67 -21.11 -3.34
CA ASN A 97 -6.59 -21.11 -4.33
C ASN A 97 -5.63 -19.93 -4.12
N THR A 98 -5.16 -19.74 -2.89
CA THR A 98 -4.54 -18.49 -2.42
C THR A 98 -3.36 -18.07 -3.28
N ARG A 99 -2.41 -18.99 -3.56
CA ARG A 99 -1.24 -18.70 -4.42
C ARG A 99 -1.64 -18.32 -5.85
N THR A 100 -2.54 -19.10 -6.47
CA THR A 100 -3.05 -18.80 -7.82
C THR A 100 -3.75 -17.45 -7.87
N SER A 101 -4.58 -17.15 -6.86
CA SER A 101 -5.26 -15.86 -6.73
C SER A 101 -4.26 -14.72 -6.66
N ILE A 102 -3.19 -14.84 -5.86
CA ILE A 102 -2.14 -13.83 -5.77
C ILE A 102 -1.42 -13.63 -7.11
N VAL A 103 -1.09 -14.71 -7.84
CA VAL A 103 -0.48 -14.61 -9.17
C VAL A 103 -1.40 -13.86 -10.13
N VAL A 104 -2.70 -14.21 -10.14
CA VAL A 104 -3.70 -13.55 -10.98
C VAL A 104 -3.82 -12.06 -10.63
N ILE A 105 -3.85 -11.70 -9.34
CA ILE A 105 -3.86 -10.30 -8.87
C ILE A 105 -2.63 -9.56 -9.40
N ILE A 106 -1.43 -10.13 -9.24
CA ILE A 106 -0.17 -9.54 -9.70
C ILE A 106 -0.22 -9.28 -11.21
N LEU A 107 -0.61 -10.28 -12.01
CA LEU A 107 -0.69 -10.15 -13.46
C LEU A 107 -1.74 -9.10 -13.90
N CYS A 108 -2.89 -9.07 -13.23
CA CYS A 108 -3.93 -8.08 -13.52
C CYS A 108 -3.47 -6.66 -13.16
N ILE A 109 -2.79 -6.47 -12.02
CA ILE A 109 -2.20 -5.18 -11.66
C ILE A 109 -1.16 -4.76 -12.69
N PHE A 110 -0.27 -5.65 -13.13
CA PHE A 110 0.72 -5.34 -14.17
C PHE A 110 0.06 -4.83 -15.45
N TYR A 111 -0.97 -5.53 -15.94
CA TYR A 111 -1.70 -5.10 -17.13
C TYR A 111 -2.44 -3.77 -16.91
N LEU A 112 -3.31 -3.69 -15.89
CA LEU A 112 -4.15 -2.52 -15.66
C LEU A 112 -3.34 -1.25 -15.31
N LYS A 113 -2.27 -1.40 -14.53
CA LYS A 113 -1.34 -0.31 -14.23
C LYS A 113 -0.62 0.15 -15.49
N GLY A 114 -0.19 -0.79 -16.34
CA GLY A 114 0.46 -0.46 -17.61
C GLY A 114 -0.45 0.32 -18.54
N VAL A 115 -1.73 -0.06 -18.63
CA VAL A 115 -2.74 0.70 -19.37
C VAL A 115 -2.91 2.11 -18.78
N ARG A 116 -3.19 2.20 -17.48
CA ARG A 116 -3.47 3.48 -16.81
C ARG A 116 -2.31 4.47 -16.91
N ASP A 117 -1.10 4.05 -16.55
CA ASP A 117 0.06 4.93 -16.48
C ASP A 117 0.45 5.48 -17.86
N ARG A 118 0.00 4.83 -18.95
CA ARG A 118 0.17 5.34 -20.31
C ARG A 118 -0.88 6.33 -20.76
N PHE A 119 -2.11 6.22 -20.27
CA PHE A 119 -3.09 7.29 -20.47
C PHE A 119 -2.73 8.55 -19.66
N SER A 120 -2.20 8.39 -18.45
CA SER A 120 -1.86 9.53 -17.59
C SER A 120 -0.46 10.09 -17.82
N GLY A 121 0.38 9.45 -18.64
CA GLY A 121 1.77 9.86 -18.90
C GLY A 121 2.68 9.84 -17.66
N ASP A 122 2.27 9.17 -16.59
CA ASP A 122 2.90 9.26 -15.27
C ASP A 122 3.05 7.86 -14.67
N VAL A 123 4.30 7.46 -14.43
CA VAL A 123 4.64 6.21 -13.75
C VAL A 123 4.37 6.35 -12.26
N HIS A 124 3.13 6.07 -11.89
CA HIS A 124 2.69 6.16 -10.51
C HIS A 124 3.27 5.00 -9.69
N HIS A 125 4.03 5.34 -8.65
CA HIS A 125 4.67 4.40 -7.71
C HIS A 125 3.72 3.83 -6.64
N ARG A 126 2.42 4.12 -6.74
CA ARG A 126 1.37 3.74 -5.78
C ARG A 126 1.24 2.22 -5.54
N TYR A 127 1.68 1.39 -6.50
CA TYR A 127 1.64 -0.08 -6.40
C TYR A 127 2.98 -0.71 -5.98
N ILE A 128 4.05 0.05 -5.73
CA ILE A 128 5.36 -0.53 -5.38
C ILE A 128 5.29 -1.35 -4.09
N ILE A 129 4.77 -0.75 -2.99
CA ILE A 129 4.58 -1.46 -1.72
C ILE A 129 3.58 -2.64 -1.84
N PRO A 130 2.36 -2.45 -2.39
CA PRO A 130 1.41 -3.53 -2.54
C PRO A 130 1.93 -4.73 -3.34
N MET A 131 2.65 -4.48 -4.43
CA MET A 131 3.22 -5.55 -5.26
C MET A 131 4.27 -6.36 -4.50
N GLN A 132 5.13 -5.70 -3.71
CA GLN A 132 6.12 -6.41 -2.91
C GLN A 132 5.46 -7.24 -1.80
N ILE A 133 4.40 -6.71 -1.17
CA ILE A 133 3.62 -7.45 -0.17
C ILE A 133 2.95 -8.67 -0.80
N LEU A 134 2.32 -8.52 -1.97
CA LEU A 134 1.72 -9.63 -2.71
C LEU A 134 2.77 -10.69 -3.09
N PHE A 135 3.97 -10.27 -3.51
CA PHE A 135 5.06 -11.19 -3.81
C PHE A 135 5.54 -11.96 -2.56
N LEU A 136 5.67 -11.28 -1.42
CA LEU A 136 6.01 -11.95 -0.16
C LEU A 136 4.89 -12.88 0.31
N PHE A 137 3.62 -12.53 0.10
CA PHE A 137 2.52 -13.46 0.34
C PHE A 137 2.58 -14.69 -0.57
N LEU A 138 2.88 -14.51 -1.86
CA LEU A 138 3.03 -15.61 -2.83
C LEU A 138 4.09 -16.62 -2.39
N LEU A 139 5.21 -16.14 -1.85
CA LEU A 139 6.32 -16.96 -1.35
C LEU A 139 6.08 -17.54 0.05
N SER A 140 5.04 -17.08 0.76
CA SER A 140 4.74 -17.52 2.12
C SER A 140 3.71 -18.65 2.19
N LYS A 141 3.45 -19.13 3.41
CA LYS A 141 2.35 -20.04 3.75
C LYS A 141 1.07 -19.32 4.19
N CYS A 142 0.85 -18.08 3.78
CA CYS A 142 -0.32 -17.28 4.19
C CYS A 142 -1.69 -17.89 3.80
N GLY A 143 -1.69 -18.82 2.85
CA GLY A 143 -2.86 -19.61 2.44
C GLY A 143 -3.07 -20.89 3.26
N GLU A 144 -2.24 -21.19 4.25
CA GLU A 144 -2.39 -22.36 5.13
C GLU A 144 -3.06 -22.00 6.47
N VAL A 145 -3.42 -20.73 6.66
CA VAL A 145 -4.08 -20.21 7.87
C VAL A 145 -5.26 -19.31 7.51
N HIS A 146 -6.38 -19.46 8.22
CA HIS A 146 -7.65 -18.77 7.94
C HIS A 146 -8.08 -18.83 6.47
N SER A 147 -7.93 -20.00 5.85
CA SER A 147 -8.20 -20.24 4.43
C SER A 147 -9.03 -21.50 4.24
N ARG A 148 -9.76 -21.56 3.12
CA ARG A 148 -10.44 -22.79 2.69
C ARG A 148 -9.41 -23.84 2.25
N ASP A 149 -8.29 -23.40 1.70
CA ASP A 149 -7.18 -24.27 1.28
C ASP A 149 -6.63 -25.09 2.47
N ALA A 150 -6.56 -24.50 3.67
CA ALA A 150 -6.09 -25.18 4.88
C ALA A 150 -7.06 -26.27 5.34
N THR A 151 -8.36 -26.02 5.29
CA THR A 151 -9.40 -26.99 5.67
C THR A 151 -9.38 -28.23 4.77
N GLN A 152 -9.06 -28.07 3.49
CA GLN A 152 -9.05 -29.16 2.51
C GLN A 152 -7.80 -30.06 2.58
N ARG A 153 -6.68 -29.54 3.09
CA ARG A 153 -5.38 -30.23 3.03
C ARG A 153 -5.00 -30.98 4.31
N HIS A 154 -5.84 -30.97 5.35
CA HIS A 154 -5.55 -31.59 6.66
C HIS A 154 -4.11 -31.33 7.13
N ILE A 155 -3.65 -30.08 7.10
CA ILE A 155 -2.27 -29.74 7.48
C ILE A 155 -2.10 -29.99 8.99
N HIS A 156 -1.39 -31.07 9.35
CA HIS A 156 -1.30 -31.55 10.74
C HIS A 156 -0.43 -30.67 11.65
N GLU A 157 0.57 -29.95 11.11
CA GLU A 157 1.55 -29.23 11.94
C GLU A 157 1.38 -27.70 11.97
N GLY A 158 0.38 -27.15 11.27
CA GLY A 158 0.18 -25.71 11.17
C GLY A 158 1.39 -24.97 10.55
N VAL A 159 1.33 -23.63 10.56
CA VAL A 159 2.45 -22.79 10.09
C VAL A 159 3.35 -22.47 11.28
N GLN A 160 4.64 -22.82 11.17
CA GLN A 160 5.61 -22.58 12.24
C GLN A 160 5.92 -21.08 12.38
N GLU A 161 6.37 -20.65 13.57
CA GLU A 161 6.62 -19.23 13.87
C GLU A 161 7.59 -18.58 12.88
N TRP A 162 8.69 -19.25 12.53
CA TRP A 162 9.68 -18.71 11.61
C TRP A 162 9.11 -18.53 10.20
N GLU A 163 8.24 -19.45 9.75
CA GLU A 163 7.58 -19.42 8.43
C GLU A 163 6.61 -18.24 8.30
N ALA A 164 6.03 -17.81 9.41
CA ALA A 164 5.17 -16.65 9.49
C ALA A 164 5.94 -15.34 9.71
N SER A 165 7.01 -15.38 10.51
CA SER A 165 7.78 -14.21 10.89
C SER A 165 8.60 -13.64 9.73
N TRP A 166 9.30 -14.48 8.96
CA TRP A 166 10.18 -13.97 7.90
C TRP A 166 9.45 -13.14 6.84
N PRO A 167 8.27 -13.52 6.29
CA PRO A 167 7.62 -12.71 5.27
C PRO A 167 7.11 -11.40 5.86
N ILE A 168 6.56 -11.41 7.08
CA ILE A 168 6.06 -10.19 7.76
C ILE A 168 7.22 -9.22 8.04
N LYS A 169 8.34 -9.73 8.56
CA LYS A 169 9.55 -8.93 8.84
C LYS A 169 10.17 -8.37 7.56
N MET A 170 10.15 -9.14 6.47
CA MET A 170 10.56 -8.66 5.15
C MET A 170 9.63 -7.56 4.62
N MET A 171 8.31 -7.66 4.82
CA MET A 171 7.37 -6.57 4.47
C MET A 171 7.67 -5.31 5.28
N GLN A 172 7.86 -5.44 6.60
CA GLN A 172 8.20 -4.32 7.49
C GLN A 172 9.49 -3.63 7.04
N LEU A 173 10.54 -4.42 6.81
CA LEU A 173 11.82 -3.90 6.33
C LEU A 173 11.68 -3.21 4.98
N TYR A 174 10.96 -3.82 4.03
CA TYR A 174 10.76 -3.22 2.72
C TYR A 174 10.04 -1.88 2.78
N VAL A 175 8.94 -1.79 3.56
CA VAL A 175 8.22 -0.51 3.74
C VAL A 175 9.13 0.52 4.40
N ALA A 176 9.92 0.12 5.40
CA ALA A 176 10.85 1.04 6.04
C ALA A 176 11.94 1.55 5.10
N LEU A 177 12.50 0.65 4.29
CA LEU A 177 13.47 1.00 3.25
C LEU A 177 12.85 1.84 2.14
N PHE A 178 11.57 1.65 1.81
CA PHE A 178 10.89 2.47 0.80
C PHE A 178 10.87 3.96 1.19
N TYR A 179 10.54 4.28 2.44
CA TYR A 179 10.60 5.67 2.94
C TYR A 179 12.04 6.17 3.09
N PHE A 180 12.95 5.33 3.58
CA PHE A 180 14.36 5.73 3.67
C PHE A 180 14.94 6.06 2.28
N TRP A 181 14.71 5.20 1.29
CA TRP A 181 15.22 5.43 -0.06
C TRP A 181 14.47 6.54 -0.79
N SER A 182 13.20 6.82 -0.45
CA SER A 182 12.49 7.96 -1.04
C SER A 182 13.16 9.28 -0.69
N VAL A 183 13.65 9.46 0.54
CA VAL A 183 14.36 10.69 0.93
C VAL A 183 15.76 10.76 0.34
N ILE A 184 16.49 9.64 0.30
CA ILE A 184 17.80 9.58 -0.37
C ILE A 184 17.66 9.93 -1.85
N ALA A 185 16.61 9.46 -2.52
CA ALA A 185 16.34 9.81 -3.91
C ALA A 185 16.04 11.31 -4.09
N LYS A 186 15.22 11.90 -3.21
CA LYS A 186 14.94 13.36 -3.23
C LYS A 186 16.21 14.18 -3.07
N VAL A 187 17.04 13.85 -2.09
CA VAL A 187 18.33 14.53 -1.85
C VAL A 187 19.27 14.33 -3.03
N ARG A 188 19.38 13.12 -3.59
CA ARG A 188 20.30 12.83 -4.69
C ARG A 188 19.89 13.52 -6.00
N ILE A 189 18.59 13.57 -6.31
CA ILE A 189 18.08 14.07 -7.59
C ILE A 189 17.88 15.58 -7.55
N SER A 190 17.34 16.11 -6.45
CA SER A 190 17.00 17.53 -6.33
C SER A 190 17.93 18.30 -5.40
N GLY A 191 18.65 17.64 -4.50
CA GLY A 191 19.44 18.32 -3.48
C GLY A 191 18.57 18.91 -2.36
N TRP A 192 19.13 19.85 -1.62
CA TRP A 192 18.45 20.52 -0.50
C TRP A 192 17.22 21.34 -0.94
N VAL A 193 17.16 21.75 -2.21
CA VAL A 193 16.03 22.51 -2.77
C VAL A 193 14.70 21.76 -2.66
N TRP A 194 14.71 20.45 -2.42
CA TRP A 194 13.47 19.73 -2.14
C TRP A 194 12.79 20.22 -0.85
N PHE A 195 13.58 20.55 0.18
CA PHE A 195 13.09 20.86 1.53
C PHE A 195 13.14 22.36 1.86
N ALA A 196 13.71 23.17 0.97
CA ALA A 196 13.72 24.62 1.12
C ALA A 196 12.31 25.20 1.00
N GLY A 197 12.06 26.34 1.68
CA GLY A 197 10.76 27.01 1.68
C GLY A 197 10.30 27.47 0.30
N GLU A 198 11.25 27.91 -0.52
CA GLU A 198 11.03 28.28 -1.93
C GLU A 198 11.39 27.13 -2.89
N GLY A 199 11.21 25.90 -2.41
CA GLY A 199 11.72 24.70 -3.04
C GLY A 199 10.69 23.89 -3.83
N ARG A 200 11.01 22.62 -4.08
CA ARG A 200 10.16 21.70 -4.86
C ARG A 200 8.79 21.45 -4.20
N ILE A 201 8.71 21.46 -2.87
CA ILE A 201 7.42 21.28 -2.18
C ILE A 201 6.47 22.44 -2.52
N GLN A 202 6.96 23.69 -2.50
CA GLN A 202 6.18 24.87 -2.87
C GLN A 202 5.74 24.79 -4.34
N GLU A 203 6.67 24.47 -5.24
CA GLU A 203 6.37 24.27 -6.66
C GLU A 203 5.24 23.25 -6.88
N VAL A 204 5.30 22.11 -6.19
CA VAL A 204 4.26 21.07 -6.27
C VAL A 204 2.93 21.57 -5.72
N LEU A 205 2.91 22.30 -4.60
CA LEU A 205 1.67 22.88 -4.06
C LEU A 205 1.02 23.85 -5.05
N ILE A 206 1.80 24.76 -5.66
CA ILE A 206 1.31 25.69 -6.68
C ILE A 206 0.80 24.91 -7.89
N HIS A 207 1.62 24.04 -8.48
CA HIS A 207 1.23 23.31 -9.68
C HIS A 207 -0.01 22.44 -9.47
N ARG A 208 -0.20 21.84 -8.28
CA ARG A 208 -1.36 21.00 -7.96
C ARG A 208 -2.61 21.84 -7.67
N SER A 209 -2.45 22.99 -7.01
CA SER A 209 -3.58 23.87 -6.68
C SER A 209 -4.22 24.51 -7.91
N VAL A 210 -3.45 24.89 -8.92
CA VAL A 210 -3.97 25.63 -10.10
C VAL A 210 -4.44 24.75 -11.26
N ARG A 211 -4.52 23.41 -11.07
CA ARG A 211 -4.83 22.46 -12.18
C ARG A 211 -6.16 22.70 -12.87
N GLY A 212 -7.16 23.16 -12.13
CA GLY A 212 -8.49 23.49 -12.64
C GLY A 212 -8.62 24.94 -13.13
N GLY A 213 -7.53 25.72 -13.10
CA GLY A 213 -7.53 27.14 -13.47
C GLY A 213 -8.02 28.05 -12.34
N PHE A 214 -8.46 29.24 -12.75
CA PHE A 214 -8.96 30.31 -11.88
C PHE A 214 -10.38 30.67 -12.27
N ASN A 215 -11.21 31.09 -11.31
CA ASN A 215 -12.51 31.69 -11.62
C ASN A 215 -12.36 33.13 -12.13
N GLU A 216 -13.48 33.74 -12.50
CA GLU A 216 -13.50 35.14 -12.99
C GLU A 216 -13.01 36.15 -11.95
N GLN A 217 -13.05 35.79 -10.67
CA GLN A 217 -12.60 36.58 -9.53
C GLN A 217 -11.10 36.37 -9.22
N GLY A 218 -10.42 35.50 -9.97
CA GLY A 218 -9.00 35.19 -9.78
C GLY A 218 -8.71 34.19 -8.65
N GLU A 219 -9.72 33.51 -8.11
CA GLU A 219 -9.57 32.47 -7.10
C GLU A 219 -9.29 31.12 -7.74
N VAL A 220 -8.48 30.31 -7.06
CA VAL A 220 -8.07 28.99 -7.54
C VAL A 220 -9.23 27.99 -7.50
N LEU A 221 -9.51 27.35 -8.63
CA LEU A 221 -10.66 26.45 -8.78
C LEU A 221 -10.49 25.05 -8.16
N THR A 222 -9.25 24.59 -7.90
CA THR A 222 -9.02 23.21 -7.41
C THR A 222 -8.74 23.14 -5.92
N ASN A 223 -7.70 23.85 -5.43
CA ASN A 223 -7.28 23.72 -4.04
C ASN A 223 -6.69 25.04 -3.50
N GLY A 224 -7.57 25.93 -3.02
CA GLY A 224 -7.19 27.22 -2.44
C GLY A 224 -6.28 27.08 -1.21
N LEU A 225 -6.54 26.10 -0.34
CA LEU A 225 -5.72 25.85 0.84
C LEU A 225 -4.25 25.58 0.50
N SER A 226 -4.01 24.76 -0.53
CA SER A 226 -2.65 24.49 -1.00
C SER A 226 -1.98 25.70 -1.63
N PHE A 227 -2.76 26.54 -2.33
CA PHE A 227 -2.26 27.77 -2.92
C PHE A 227 -1.86 28.79 -1.85
N GLU A 228 -2.69 28.94 -0.81
CA GLU A 228 -2.41 29.80 0.35
C GLU A 228 -1.19 29.30 1.13
N LEU A 229 -1.12 27.99 1.40
CA LEU A 229 0.03 27.38 2.07
C LEU A 229 1.32 27.58 1.25
N ALA A 230 1.22 27.52 -0.09
CA ALA A 230 2.35 27.78 -0.95
C ALA A 230 2.91 29.21 -0.80
N GLN A 231 2.14 30.18 -0.30
CA GLN A 231 2.62 31.53 -0.02
C GLN A 231 3.39 31.65 1.31
N GLN A 232 3.61 30.55 2.04
CA GLN A 232 4.26 30.55 3.35
C GLN A 232 5.57 29.74 3.34
N PRO A 233 6.67 30.27 2.76
CA PRO A 233 7.94 29.52 2.60
C PRO A 233 8.50 28.96 3.91
N GLU A 234 8.42 29.70 5.01
CA GLU A 234 8.92 29.24 6.31
C GLU A 234 8.18 27.98 6.81
N LEU A 235 6.85 27.95 6.65
CA LEU A 235 6.03 26.82 7.03
C LEU A 235 6.27 25.62 6.11
N ILE A 236 6.45 25.86 4.81
CA ILE A 236 6.82 24.82 3.84
C ILE A 236 8.18 24.22 4.19
N GLN A 237 9.16 25.04 4.56
CA GLN A 237 10.48 24.58 4.98
C GLN A 237 10.39 23.72 6.24
N LEU A 238 9.61 24.15 7.23
CA LEU A 238 9.35 23.35 8.44
C LEU A 238 8.77 21.98 8.08
N PHE A 239 7.74 21.93 7.23
CA PHE A 239 7.17 20.67 6.77
C PHE A 239 8.17 19.84 5.98
N GLY A 240 8.99 20.46 5.13
CA GLY A 240 10.07 19.80 4.41
C GLY A 240 11.06 19.11 5.36
N ILE A 241 11.53 19.82 6.39
CA ILE A 241 12.44 19.27 7.41
C ILE A 241 11.78 18.14 8.20
N LEU A 242 10.50 18.28 8.55
CA LEU A 242 9.77 17.21 9.22
C LEU A 242 9.68 15.96 8.34
N VAL A 243 9.33 16.10 7.05
CA VAL A 243 9.29 14.99 6.09
C VAL A 243 10.66 14.33 5.96
N LEU A 244 11.73 15.12 5.83
CA LEU A 244 13.11 14.62 5.80
C LEU A 244 13.42 13.78 7.04
N ALA A 245 13.15 14.31 8.23
CA ALA A 245 13.39 13.61 9.49
C ALA A 245 12.57 12.32 9.60
N PHE A 246 11.30 12.35 9.20
CA PHE A 246 10.41 11.19 9.22
C PHE A 246 10.85 10.10 8.24
N GLU A 247 11.11 10.44 6.98
CA GLU A 247 11.51 9.47 5.97
C GLU A 247 12.89 8.87 6.28
N LEU A 248 13.85 9.70 6.72
CA LEU A 248 15.19 9.23 7.11
C LEU A 248 15.15 8.38 8.38
N GLY A 249 14.31 8.77 9.34
CA GLY A 249 14.11 8.07 10.62
C GLY A 249 13.21 6.84 10.52
N PHE A 250 12.54 6.59 9.39
CA PHE A 250 11.56 5.50 9.28
C PHE A 250 12.10 4.13 9.68
N PRO A 251 13.33 3.71 9.30
CA PRO A 251 13.90 2.43 9.76
C PRO A 251 13.92 2.23 11.27
N LEU A 252 13.91 3.31 12.06
CA LEU A 252 13.86 3.23 13.52
C LEU A 252 12.59 2.53 14.03
N VAL A 253 11.49 2.56 13.26
CA VAL A 253 10.22 1.89 13.61
C VAL A 253 10.39 0.39 13.86
N LEU A 254 11.36 -0.25 13.18
CA LEU A 254 11.67 -1.68 13.32
C LEU A 254 12.23 -2.04 14.70
N PHE A 255 12.80 -1.05 15.39
CA PHE A 255 13.40 -1.22 16.72
C PHE A 255 12.50 -0.72 17.85
N ILE A 256 11.39 -0.04 17.54
CA ILE A 256 10.41 0.41 18.54
C ILE A 256 9.66 -0.80 19.09
N LYS A 257 9.99 -1.22 20.32
CA LYS A 257 9.31 -2.33 21.01
C LYS A 257 7.95 -1.94 21.60
N SER A 258 7.81 -0.69 22.03
CA SER A 258 6.57 -0.17 22.62
C SER A 258 5.49 -0.01 21.54
N VAL A 259 4.37 -0.71 21.69
CA VAL A 259 3.21 -0.60 20.80
C VAL A 259 2.69 0.85 20.76
N LYS A 260 2.71 1.57 21.89
CA LYS A 260 2.25 2.96 21.98
C LYS A 260 3.10 3.89 21.12
N PHE A 261 4.44 3.79 21.22
CA PHE A 261 5.33 4.62 20.41
C PHE A 261 5.29 4.22 18.94
N ARG A 262 5.15 2.93 18.64
CA ARG A 262 4.98 2.45 17.27
C ARG A 262 3.69 2.99 16.65
N LEU A 263 2.59 2.96 17.40
CA LEU A 263 1.32 3.54 16.97
C LEU A 263 1.43 5.04 16.77
N ALA A 264 2.03 5.79 17.70
CA ALA A 264 2.25 7.22 17.55
C ALA A 264 3.08 7.55 16.29
N PHE A 265 4.14 6.78 16.04
CA PHE A 265 4.95 6.92 14.82
C PHE A 265 4.11 6.69 13.56
N ILE A 266 3.41 5.56 13.48
CA ILE A 266 2.56 5.19 12.33
C ILE A 266 1.41 6.19 12.13
N MET A 267 0.83 6.73 13.20
CA MET A 267 -0.17 7.79 13.12
C MET A 267 0.43 9.06 12.52
N GLY A 268 1.66 9.44 12.91
CA GLY A 268 2.38 10.56 12.28
C GLY A 268 2.55 10.38 10.77
N VAL A 269 2.96 9.19 10.32
CA VAL A 269 3.09 8.92 8.88
C VAL A 269 1.72 8.89 8.19
N THR A 270 0.69 8.36 8.85
CA THR A 270 -0.68 8.39 8.32
C THR A 270 -1.15 9.82 8.12
N SER A 271 -0.91 10.70 9.09
CA SER A 271 -1.20 12.14 8.98
C SER A 271 -0.45 12.79 7.83
N PHE A 272 0.81 12.41 7.58
CA PHE A 272 1.56 12.86 6.40
C PHE A 272 0.89 12.43 5.08
N HIS A 273 0.41 11.18 4.96
CA HIS A 273 -0.32 10.72 3.76
C HIS A 273 -1.67 11.42 3.60
N ILE A 274 -2.37 11.70 4.69
CA ILE A 274 -3.61 12.49 4.65
C ILE A 274 -3.31 13.93 4.22
N ALA A 275 -2.26 14.54 4.77
CA ALA A 275 -1.87 15.91 4.39
C ALA A 275 -1.48 16.00 2.91
N THR A 276 -0.67 15.06 2.41
CA THR A 276 -0.29 15.03 0.98
C THR A 276 -1.47 14.68 0.06
N PHE A 277 -2.43 13.87 0.52
CA PHE A 277 -3.70 13.66 -0.18
C PHE A 277 -4.49 14.97 -0.28
N VAL A 278 -4.77 15.62 0.85
CA VAL A 278 -5.57 16.84 0.93
C VAL A 278 -4.91 18.00 0.20
N LEU A 279 -3.59 18.16 0.34
CA LEU A 279 -2.88 19.32 -0.19
C LEU A 279 -2.37 19.13 -1.62
N MET A 280 -1.96 17.91 -2.00
CA MET A 280 -1.26 17.68 -3.27
C MET A 280 -1.98 16.72 -4.20
N ASP A 281 -3.14 16.17 -3.81
CA ASP A 281 -3.83 15.09 -4.54
C ASP A 281 -2.88 13.90 -4.83
N VAL A 282 -2.07 13.55 -3.81
CA VAL A 282 -1.14 12.43 -3.85
C VAL A 282 -1.76 11.24 -3.12
N ASN A 283 -2.20 10.26 -3.91
CA ASN A 283 -3.13 9.24 -3.42
C ASN A 283 -2.43 7.92 -3.06
N PHE A 284 -2.22 7.70 -1.76
CA PHE A 284 -1.61 6.49 -1.19
C PHE A 284 -2.60 5.70 -0.32
N LEU A 285 -3.84 5.53 -0.78
CA LEU A 285 -4.96 5.05 0.03
C LEU A 285 -4.79 3.63 0.63
N LEU A 286 -3.89 2.81 0.07
CA LEU A 286 -3.61 1.47 0.62
C LEU A 286 -2.57 1.47 1.74
N ILE A 287 -1.80 2.55 1.88
CA ILE A 287 -0.71 2.64 2.85
C ILE A 287 -1.18 2.46 4.31
N PRO A 288 -2.34 3.01 4.74
CA PRO A 288 -2.87 2.72 6.08
C PRO A 288 -3.07 1.22 6.36
N PHE A 289 -3.51 0.45 5.36
CA PHE A 289 -3.62 -1.01 5.49
C PHE A 289 -2.25 -1.69 5.46
N ALA A 290 -1.29 -1.16 4.68
CA ALA A 290 0.07 -1.67 4.69
C ALA A 290 0.74 -1.48 6.06
N TYR A 291 0.34 -0.50 6.88
CA TYR A 291 0.87 -0.34 8.23
C TYR A 291 0.45 -1.44 9.21
N LEU A 292 -0.57 -2.23 8.87
CA LEU A 292 -0.95 -3.40 9.68
C LEU A 292 0.18 -4.42 9.80
N ILE A 293 1.14 -4.44 8.86
CA ILE A 293 2.31 -5.31 8.94
C ILE A 293 3.14 -5.07 10.20
N PHE A 294 3.06 -3.88 10.82
CA PHE A 294 3.84 -3.49 11.99
C PHE A 294 3.20 -3.91 13.33
N PHE A 295 2.05 -4.57 13.30
CA PHE A 295 1.32 -4.98 14.51
C PHE A 295 0.99 -6.47 14.47
N ASP A 296 0.93 -7.09 15.64
CA ASP A 296 0.30 -8.40 15.76
C ASP A 296 -1.22 -8.23 15.74
N LEU A 297 -1.85 -8.79 14.72
CA LEU A 297 -3.28 -8.64 14.48
C LEU A 297 -4.13 -9.63 15.26
N VAL A 298 -3.52 -10.68 15.85
CA VAL A 298 -4.26 -11.74 16.56
C VAL A 298 -5.10 -11.18 17.72
N PRO A 299 -4.55 -10.38 18.65
CA PRO A 299 -5.35 -9.85 19.77
C PRO A 299 -6.47 -8.91 19.29
N ILE A 300 -6.19 -8.11 18.25
CA ILE A 300 -7.14 -7.16 17.67
C ILE A 300 -8.30 -7.92 17.03
N HIS A 301 -7.99 -8.97 16.27
CA HIS A 301 -8.99 -9.79 15.59
C HIS A 301 -9.86 -10.57 16.59
N ALA A 302 -9.27 -11.13 17.65
CA ALA A 302 -10.01 -11.80 18.71
C ALA A 302 -10.98 -10.84 19.42
N TRP A 303 -10.53 -9.61 19.72
CA TRP A 303 -11.38 -8.57 20.30
C TRP A 303 -12.53 -8.16 19.37
N LEU A 304 -12.28 -8.01 18.07
CA LEU A 304 -13.32 -7.71 17.07
C LEU A 304 -14.38 -8.83 17.00
N LYS A 305 -13.95 -10.10 17.02
CA LYS A 305 -14.85 -11.26 17.04
C LYS A 305 -15.72 -11.27 18.30
N ALA A 306 -15.13 -11.03 19.47
CA ALA A 306 -15.86 -10.98 20.73
C ALA A 306 -16.94 -9.88 20.72
N ARG A 307 -16.60 -8.65 20.29
CA ARG A 307 -17.57 -7.57 20.14
C ARG A 307 -18.66 -7.87 19.12
N GLY A 308 -18.31 -8.46 17.97
CA GLY A 308 -19.28 -8.85 16.96
C GLY A 308 -20.32 -9.84 17.51
N SER A 309 -19.87 -10.84 18.25
CA SER A 309 -20.76 -11.83 18.88
C SER A 309 -21.71 -11.21 19.92
N GLN A 310 -21.31 -10.16 20.63
CA GLN A 310 -22.18 -9.46 21.57
C GLN A 310 -23.29 -8.66 20.86
N ILE A 311 -22.97 -8.08 19.69
CA ILE A 311 -23.91 -7.28 18.90
C ILE A 311 -24.92 -8.19 18.18
N PHE A 312 -24.45 -9.27 17.55
CA PHE A 312 -25.29 -10.18 16.74
C PHE A 312 -25.86 -11.38 17.53
N GLY A 313 -25.30 -11.69 18.70
CA GLY A 313 -25.70 -12.82 19.56
C GLY A 313 -26.86 -12.55 20.50
N ARG A 314 -27.36 -11.30 20.58
CA ARG A 314 -28.66 -11.01 21.20
C ARG A 314 -29.79 -11.48 20.27
N ARG A 315 -30.01 -12.80 20.20
CA ARG A 315 -31.35 -13.29 19.83
C ARG A 315 -32.27 -12.95 21.01
N PRO A 316 -33.37 -12.20 20.81
CA PRO A 316 -34.36 -12.05 21.86
C PRO A 316 -34.86 -13.45 22.22
N SER A 317 -34.73 -13.84 23.49
CA SER A 317 -35.43 -15.01 24.00
C SER A 317 -36.92 -14.71 23.84
N ILE A 318 -37.57 -15.36 22.88
CA ILE A 318 -39.02 -15.39 22.83
C ILE A 318 -39.42 -16.14 24.10
N ALA A 319 -39.90 -15.39 25.09
CA ALA A 319 -40.48 -15.96 26.29
C ALA A 319 -41.72 -16.75 25.85
N SER A 320 -41.68 -18.07 26.10
CA SER A 320 -42.82 -18.98 26.02
C SER A 320 -43.73 -18.79 27.22
#